data_AF-A0A940U891-F1
#
_entry.id   AF-A0A940U891-F1
#
_cell.length_a   1.000
_cell.length_b   1.000
_cell.length_c   1.000
_cell.angle_alpha   90.00
_cell.angle_beta   90.00
_cell.angle_gamma   90.00
#
_symmetry.space_group_name_H-M   'P 1'
#
loop_
_entity.id
_entity.type
_entity.pdbx_description
1 polymer ?
#
loop_
_entity_poly.entity_id
_entity_poly.type
_entity_poly.pdbx_seq_one_letter_code
_entity_poly.pdbx_strand_id
1 'polypeptide(L)' 'VGNIDLHYTLTQGTPEETEAEVKKRIEEIGPGGGYILASSNSLTPYCKPENVLAMHRALLKYGYY' A
#
# COMPACT_ATOMS: atom_id res chain seq x y z
N VAL A 1 -6.91 2.06 9.69
CA VAL A 1 -6.47 0.74 9.23
C VAL A 1 -6.76 0.65 7.74
N GLY A 2 -5.76 0.37 6.91
CA GLY A 2 -5.93 0.17 5.47
C GLY A 2 -5.70 1.41 4.60
N ASN A 3 -6.42 1.43 3.46
CA ASN A 3 -6.55 2.54 2.50
C ASN A 3 -5.63 2.54 1.27
N ILE A 4 -5.05 1.39 0.90
CA ILE A 4 -4.46 1.21 -0.44
C ILE A 4 -5.54 0.79 -1.44
N ASP A 5 -5.59 1.48 -2.57
CA ASP A 5 -6.64 1.29 -3.56
C ASP A 5 -6.61 -0.10 -4.23
N LEU A 6 -7.79 -0.71 -4.33
CA LEU A 6 -8.02 -1.99 -4.97
C LEU A 6 -8.73 -1.87 -6.33
N HIS A 7 -9.23 -0.69 -6.68
CA HIS A 7 -9.85 -0.49 -7.99
C HIS A 7 -8.79 -0.33 -9.09
N TYR A 8 -7.74 0.43 -8.79
CA TYR A 8 -6.64 0.72 -9.70
C TYR A 8 -5.29 0.23 -9.15
N THR A 9 -4.82 0.73 -8.00
CA THR A 9 -3.41 0.55 -7.60
C THR A 9 -2.98 -0.90 -7.51
N LEU A 10 -3.70 -1.74 -6.78
CA LEU A 10 -3.32 -3.15 -6.60
C LEU A 10 -3.70 -4.06 -7.77
N THR A 11 -4.54 -3.62 -8.71
CA THR A 11 -5.13 -4.48 -9.75
C THR A 11 -4.70 -4.10 -11.17
N GLN A 12 -4.42 -2.82 -11.41
CA GLN A 12 -4.14 -2.25 -12.73
C GLN A 12 -2.84 -1.45 -12.75
N GLY A 13 -2.48 -0.78 -11.66
CA GLY A 13 -1.29 0.06 -11.57
C GLY A 13 0.03 -0.71 -11.68
N THR A 14 1.13 0.02 -11.53
CA THR A 14 2.49 -0.54 -11.50
C THR A 14 3.01 -0.70 -10.06
N PRO A 15 4.08 -1.49 -9.87
CA PRO A 15 4.79 -1.57 -8.59
C PRO A 15 5.24 -0.20 -8.07
N GLU A 16 5.66 0.70 -8.94
CA GLU A 16 6.13 2.06 -8.59
C GLU A 16 4.98 2.95 -8.15
N GLU A 17 3.83 2.88 -8.84
CA GLU A 17 2.61 3.58 -8.41
C GLU A 17 2.14 3.07 -7.04
N THR A 18 2.24 1.75 -6.82
CA THR A 18 1.92 1.15 -5.51
C THR A 18 2.87 1.63 -4.42
N GLU A 19 4.17 1.68 -4.67
CA GLU A 19 5.15 2.22 -3.73
C GLU A 19 4.86 3.70 -3.41
N ALA A 20 4.55 4.51 -4.43
CA ALA A 20 4.23 5.92 -4.26
C ALA A 20 2.97 6.14 -3.40
N GLU A 21 1.90 5.36 -3.62
CA GLU A 21 0.70 5.45 -2.79
C GLU A 21 1.00 5.05 -1.34
N VAL A 22 1.69 3.93 -1.12
CA VAL A 22 2.04 3.47 0.25
C VAL A 22 2.88 4.51 0.98
N LYS A 23 3.91 5.06 0.32
CA LYS A 23 4.74 6.13 0.87
C LYS A 23 3.88 7.34 1.27
N LYS A 24 3.02 7.81 0.36
CA LYS A 24 2.13 8.95 0.62
C LYS A 24 1.22 8.70 1.82
N ARG A 25 0.61 7.50 1.93
CA ARG A 25 -0.24 7.16 3.08
C ARG A 25 0.52 7.15 4.39
N ILE A 26 1.73 6.61 4.38
CA ILE A 26 2.59 6.60 5.57
C ILE A 26 2.97 8.03 5.97
N GLU A 27 3.31 8.90 5.02
CA GLU A 27 3.65 10.31 5.31
C GLU A 27 2.45 11.12 5.83
N GLU A 28 1.25 10.87 5.30
CA GLU A 28 0.03 11.61 5.67
C GLU A 28 -0.61 11.11 6.99
N ILE A 29 -0.59 9.79 7.22
CA ILE A 29 -1.37 9.13 8.28
C ILE A 29 -0.47 8.52 9.36
N GLY A 30 0.78 8.18 9.03
CA GLY A 30 1.74 7.59 9.95
C GLY A 30 2.16 8.49 11.12
N PRO A 31 2.38 9.81 10.97
CA PRO A 31 2.88 10.64 12.06
C PRO A 31 2.03 10.52 13.35
N GLY A 32 2.68 10.19 14.46
CA GLY A 32 2.01 9.93 15.74
C GLY A 32 1.68 8.45 16.01
N GLY A 33 1.99 7.56 15.06
CA GLY A 33 1.83 6.11 15.22
C GLY A 33 0.39 5.61 15.03
N GLY A 34 0.21 4.29 15.13
CA GLY A 34 -1.11 3.66 15.06
C GLY A 34 -1.67 3.45 13.64
N TYR A 35 -0.92 3.84 12.59
CA TYR A 35 -1.31 3.51 11.22
C TYR A 35 -0.95 2.06 10.87
N ILE A 36 -1.98 1.25 10.67
CA ILE A 36 -1.86 -0.14 10.19
C ILE A 36 -2.12 -0.13 8.68
N LEU A 37 -1.08 -0.36 7.89
CA LEU A 37 -1.17 -0.51 6.44
C LEU A 37 -1.92 -1.79 6.09
N ALA A 38 -2.94 -1.66 5.23
CA ALA A 38 -3.66 -2.77 4.62
C ALA A 38 -4.30 -2.30 3.30
N SER A 39 -4.80 -3.24 2.51
CA SER A 39 -5.68 -2.93 1.38
C SER A 39 -6.99 -2.31 1.86
N SER A 40 -7.67 -1.57 0.97
CA SER A 40 -8.97 -0.94 1.25
C SER A 40 -10.10 -1.93 1.53
N ASN A 41 -9.96 -3.18 1.06
CA ASN A 41 -10.80 -4.33 1.38
C ASN A 41 -9.95 -5.63 1.34
N SER A 42 -10.56 -6.79 1.10
CA SER A 42 -9.81 -8.06 1.01
C SER A 42 -8.91 -8.12 -0.22
N LEU A 43 -7.71 -8.70 -0.08
CA LEU A 43 -6.90 -9.04 -1.25
C LEU A 43 -7.61 -10.17 -2.03
N THR A 44 -7.85 -9.91 -3.30
CA THR A 44 -8.60 -10.80 -4.20
C THR A 44 -7.69 -11.34 -5.32
N PRO A 45 -8.08 -12.42 -6.01
CA PRO A 45 -7.25 -13.04 -7.06
C PRO A 45 -6.94 -12.13 -8.26
N TYR A 46 -7.69 -11.05 -8.44
CA TYR A 46 -7.47 -10.07 -9.52
C TYR A 46 -6.46 -8.98 -9.14
N CYS A 47 -5.91 -9.00 -7.92
CA CYS A 47 -4.76 -8.18 -7.58
C CYS A 47 -3.50 -8.71 -8.27
N LYS A 48 -2.70 -7.80 -8.82
CA LYS A 48 -1.40 -8.12 -9.40
C LYS A 48 -0.41 -8.52 -8.30
N PRO A 49 0.17 -9.73 -8.33
CA PRO A 49 1.12 -10.16 -7.31
C PRO A 49 2.30 -9.19 -7.11
N GLU A 50 2.80 -8.63 -8.21
CA GLU A 50 3.89 -7.66 -8.21
C GLU A 50 3.55 -6.38 -7.43
N ASN A 51 2.30 -5.94 -7.46
CA ASN A 51 1.83 -4.75 -6.75
C ASN A 51 1.64 -5.08 -5.26
N VAL A 52 1.08 -6.25 -4.92
CA VAL A 52 0.99 -6.70 -3.52
C VAL A 52 2.38 -6.83 -2.89
N LEU A 53 3.35 -7.38 -3.64
CA LEU A 53 4.74 -7.44 -3.19
C LEU A 53 5.38 -6.05 -3.09
N ALA A 54 5.06 -5.12 -4.00
CA ALA A 54 5.51 -3.74 -3.93
C ALA A 54 4.97 -3.03 -2.68
N MET A 55 3.71 -3.25 -2.34
CA MET A 55 3.09 -2.75 -1.11
C MET A 55 3.86 -3.23 0.13
N HIS A 56 4.20 -4.51 0.19
CA HIS A 56 5.00 -5.08 1.28
C HIS A 56 6.42 -4.47 1.34
N ARG A 57 7.11 -4.36 0.20
CA ARG A 57 8.44 -3.72 0.14
C ARG A 57 8.41 -2.27 0.58
N ALA A 58 7.39 -1.51 0.13
CA ALA A 58 7.20 -0.12 0.51
C ALA A 58 6.95 0.03 2.02
N LEU A 59 6.16 -0.87 2.61
CA LEU A 59 5.96 -0.92 4.07
C LEU A 59 7.29 -1.10 4.82
N LEU A 60 8.14 -2.04 4.39
CA LEU A 60 9.44 -2.26 5.03
C LEU A 60 10.39 -1.06 4.88
N LYS A 61 10.26 -0.29 3.79
CA LYS A 61 11.12 0.85 3.48
C LYS A 61 10.71 2.13 4.21
N TYR A 62 9.41 2.39 4.30
CA TYR A 62 8.87 3.66 4.83
C TYR A 62 8.15 3.51 6.16
N GLY A 63 7.81 2.29 6.59
CA GLY A 63 7.01 2.03 7.79
C GLY A 63 7.71 2.27 9.12
N TYR A 64 8.99 2.67 9.10
CA TYR A 64 9.72 3.13 10.28
C TYR A 64 9.64 4.65 10.36
N TYR A 65 8.79 5.15 11.24
CA TYR A 65 8.59 6.57 11.54
C TYR A 65 8.23 6.76 13.02
#